data_AF-A0A7C1E2J7-F1
#
_entry.id   AF-A0A7C1E2J7-F1
#
_cell.length_a   1.000
_cell.length_b   1.000
_cell.length_c   1.000
_cell.angle_alpha   90.00
_cell.angle_beta   90.00
_cell.angle_gamma   90.00
#
_symmetry.space_group_name_H-M   'P 1'
#
loop_
_entity.id
_entity.type
_entity.pdbx_description
1 polymer ?
#
loop_
_entity_poly.entity_id
_entity_poly.type
_entity_poly.pdbx_seq_one_letter_code
_entity_poly.pdbx_strand_id
1 'polypeptide(L)' 'MKNLWAPWRMSYIEGLTRKNEEKSCLFCRVISVSPDYDEENLVVYRGEKTFVMLNKYPYNNGHLMVVPKRHVPS' A
#
# COMPACT_ATOMS: atom_id res chain seq x y z
N MET A 1 -14.15 5.45 17.21
CA MET A 1 -12.75 5.49 17.70
C MET A 1 -12.41 6.94 17.99
N LYS A 2 -12.16 7.34 19.25
CA LYS A 2 -11.95 8.76 19.59
C LYS A 2 -10.52 9.24 19.33
N ASN A 3 -9.52 8.35 19.43
CA ASN A 3 -8.11 8.66 19.20
C ASN A 3 -7.51 7.65 18.21
N LEU A 4 -6.75 8.15 17.23
CA LEU A 4 -5.97 7.37 16.26
C LEU A 4 -4.49 7.53 16.56
N TRP A 5 -3.87 6.47 17.04
CA TRP A 5 -2.44 6.44 17.36
C TRP A 5 -1.65 5.99 16.13
N ALA A 6 -0.66 6.79 15.72
CA ALA A 6 0.16 6.53 14.53
C ALA A 6 1.65 6.63 14.88
N PRO A 7 2.23 5.62 15.54
CA PRO A 7 3.64 5.64 15.93
C PRO A 7 4.60 5.73 14.73
N TRP A 8 4.14 5.31 13.55
CA TRP A 8 4.86 5.40 12.28
C TRP A 8 4.96 6.82 11.69
N ARG A 9 4.25 7.81 12.27
CA ARG A 9 4.06 9.13 11.64
C ARG A 9 5.36 9.91 11.43
N MET A 10 6.28 9.90 12.40
CA MET A 10 7.55 10.63 12.26
C MET A 10 8.39 10.06 11.11
N SER A 11 8.56 8.73 11.05
CA SER A 11 9.29 8.07 9.98
C SER A 11 8.67 8.31 8.60
N TYR A 12 7.33 8.42 8.51
CA TYR A 12 6.66 8.79 7.26
C TYR A 12 7.02 10.21 6.82
N ILE A 13 6.92 11.19 7.72
CA ILE A 13 7.22 12.61 7.44
C ILE A 13 8.68 12.77 7.01
N GLU A 14 9.62 12.13 7.70
CA GLU A 14 11.04 12.13 7.34
C GLU A 14 11.25 11.51 5.94
N GLY A 15 10.50 10.45 5.62
CA GLY A 15 10.51 9.81 4.31
C GLY A 15 10.06 10.72 3.16
N LEU A 16 9.15 11.68 3.41
CA LEU A 16 8.69 12.62 2.38
C LEU A 16 9.77 13.60 1.90
N THR A 17 10.79 13.85 2.73
CA THR A 17 11.91 14.73 2.35
C THR A 17 12.88 14.06 1.38
N ARG A 18 12.83 12.72 1.30
CA ARG A 18 13.54 11.94 0.29
C ARG A 18 12.70 11.98 -0.98
N LYS A 19 13.12 12.75 -1.99
CA LYS A 19 12.50 12.75 -3.32
C LYS A 19 12.53 11.33 -3.88
N ASN A 20 11.41 10.62 -3.82
CA ASN A 20 11.19 9.46 -4.66
C ASN A 20 10.56 9.96 -5.96
N GLU A 21 11.37 10.01 -7.01
CA GLU A 21 10.96 10.40 -8.37
C GLU A 21 10.25 9.28 -9.13
N GLU A 22 9.76 8.24 -8.43
CA GLU A 22 8.93 7.22 -9.06
C GLU A 22 7.55 7.82 -9.38
N LYS A 23 7.40 8.33 -10.60
CA LYS A 23 6.12 8.78 -11.17
C LYS A 23 5.14 7.63 -11.46
N SER A 24 5.46 6.41 -11.07
CA SER A 24 4.64 5.23 -11.37
C SER A 24 3.58 5.03 -10.30
N CYS A 25 2.39 4.56 -10.71
CA CYS A 25 1.35 4.20 -9.76
C CYS A 25 1.80 3.00 -8.91
N LEU A 26 1.84 3.18 -7.59
CA LEU A 26 2.20 2.13 -6.62
C LEU A 26 1.47 0.81 -6.89
N PHE A 27 0.16 0.88 -7.12
CA PHE A 27 -0.66 -0.30 -7.33
C PHE A 27 -0.32 -1.02 -8.64
N CYS A 28 -0.03 -0.27 -9.71
CA CYS A 28 0.44 -0.86 -10.97
C CYS A 28 1.79 -1.58 -10.78
N ARG A 29 2.72 -0.98 -10.02
CA ARG A 29 4.01 -1.59 -9.69
C ARG A 29 3.82 -2.92 -8.96
N VAL A 30 2.98 -2.95 -7.92
CA VAL A 30 2.69 -4.16 -7.13
C VAL A 30 2.06 -5.28 -7.97
N ILE A 31 1.24 -4.94 -8.97
CA ILE A 31 0.66 -5.93 -9.89
C ILE A 31 1.72 -6.47 -10.86
N SER A 32 2.68 -5.63 -11.30
CA SER A 32 3.70 -6.02 -12.29
C SER A 32 4.82 -6.91 -11.74
N VAL A 33 5.02 -6.95 -10.42
CA VAL A 33 6.05 -7.80 -9.79
C VAL A 33 5.53 -9.21 -9.52
N SER A 34 6.45 -10.17 -9.39
CA SER A 34 6.12 -11.57 -9.05
C SER A 34 5.33 -11.66 -7.73
N PRO A 35 4.33 -12.57 -7.60
CA PRO A 35 3.69 -12.87 -6.33
C PRO A 35 4.65 -13.33 -5.22
N ASP A 36 5.86 -13.78 -5.56
CA ASP A 36 6.88 -14.12 -4.56
C ASP A 36 7.27 -12.92 -3.68
N TYR A 37 7.00 -11.70 -4.13
CA TYR A 37 7.23 -10.45 -3.38
C TYR A 37 6.00 -9.94 -2.64
N ASP A 38 4.98 -10.78 -2.45
CA ASP A 38 3.71 -10.35 -1.85
C ASP A 38 3.89 -9.94 -0.39
N GLU A 39 4.75 -10.62 0.37
CA GLU A 39 5.02 -10.27 1.77
C GLU A 39 5.66 -8.88 1.89
N GLU A 40 6.69 -8.59 1.08
CA GLU A 40 7.39 -7.31 1.08
C GLU A 40 6.51 -6.16 0.58
N ASN A 41 5.60 -6.45 -0.35
CA ASN A 41 4.63 -5.48 -0.84
C ASN A 41 3.34 -5.45 -0.01
N LEU A 42 3.27 -6.21 1.08
CA LEU A 42 2.13 -6.29 1.99
C LEU A 42 0.82 -6.76 1.31
N VAL A 43 0.92 -7.55 0.24
CA VAL A 43 -0.20 -8.17 -0.45
C VAL A 43 -0.65 -9.39 0.36
N VAL A 44 -1.94 -9.44 0.67
CA VAL A 44 -2.56 -10.50 1.47
C VAL A 44 -3.28 -11.51 0.58
N TYR A 45 -3.80 -11.05 -0.56
CA TYR A 45 -4.57 -11.90 -1.48
C TYR A 45 -4.57 -11.35 -2.90
N ARG A 46 -4.46 -12.24 -3.89
CA ARG A 46 -4.59 -11.92 -5.33
C ARG A 46 -5.82 -12.64 -5.90
N GLY A 47 -6.87 -11.89 -6.20
CA GLY A 47 -8.06 -12.39 -6.90
C GLY A 47 -7.92 -12.26 -8.42
N GLU A 48 -8.98 -12.59 -9.17
CA GLU A 48 -8.98 -12.48 -10.64
C GLU A 48 -8.86 -11.02 -11.09
N LYS A 49 -9.75 -10.15 -10.60
CA LYS A 49 -9.88 -8.74 -11.02
C LYS A 49 -9.36 -7.72 -10.01
N THR A 50 -9.14 -8.15 -8.77
CA THR A 50 -8.70 -7.31 -7.65
C THR A 50 -7.58 -8.00 -6.88
N PHE A 51 -6.89 -7.24 -6.05
CA PHE A 51 -5.99 -7.77 -5.03
C PHE A 51 -6.22 -7.01 -3.71
N VAL A 52 -5.81 -7.61 -2.61
CA VAL A 52 -5.95 -7.07 -1.25
C VAL A 52 -4.55 -6.88 -0.68
N MET A 53 -4.29 -5.71 -0.11
CA MET A 53 -3.03 -5.41 0.55
C MET A 53 -3.24 -4.61 1.84
N LEU A 54 -2.31 -4.72 2.78
CA LEU A 54 -2.32 -3.90 3.97
C LEU A 54 -1.89 -2.46 3.63
N ASN A 55 -2.44 -1.51 4.38
CA ASN A 55 -1.91 -0.16 4.37
C ASN A 55 -0.64 -0.12 5.23
N LYS A 56 0.49 0.30 4.64
CA LYS A 56 1.78 0.47 5.35
C LYS A 56 1.69 1.47 6.51
N TYR A 57 0.73 2.38 6.44
CA TYR A 57 0.47 3.40 7.45
C TYR A 57 -0.98 3.24 7.96
N PRO A 58 -1.25 2.19 8.74
CA PRO A 58 -2.60 1.80 9.09
C PRO A 58 -3.20 2.73 10.16
N TYR A 59 -4.53 2.85 10.14
CA TYR A 59 -5.29 3.51 11.22
C TYR A 59 -5.47 2.59 12.42
N ASN A 60 -5.67 1.29 12.16
CA ASN A 60 -5.68 0.21 13.13
C ASN A 60 -5.08 -1.05 12.52
N ASN A 61 -4.77 -2.02 13.38
CA ASN A 61 -4.33 -3.34 12.93
C ASN A 61 -5.35 -3.95 11.96
N GLY A 62 -4.85 -4.45 10.84
CA GLY A 62 -5.67 -5.02 9.77
C GLY A 62 -6.26 -3.99 8.79
N HIS A 63 -5.91 -2.69 8.88
CA HIS A 63 -6.30 -1.73 7.84
C HIS A 63 -5.74 -2.17 6.49
N LEU A 64 -6.66 -2.50 5.58
CA LEU A 64 -6.37 -3.04 4.26
C LEU A 64 -7.08 -2.25 3.16
N MET A 65 -6.62 -2.45 1.94
CA MET A 65 -7.15 -1.86 0.72
C MET A 65 -7.50 -2.99 -0.26
N VAL A 66 -8.67 -2.90 -0.88
CA VAL A 66 -9.05 -3.74 -2.02
C VAL A 66 -8.87 -2.90 -3.28
N VAL A 67 -7.98 -3.34 -4.15
CA VAL A 67 -7.52 -2.54 -5.29
C VAL A 67 -7.84 -3.26 -6.60
N PRO A 68 -8.49 -2.59 -7.58
CA PRO A 68 -8.65 -3.13 -8.92
C PRO A 68 -7.30 -3.37 -9.59
N LYS A 69 -7.15 -4.50 -10.30
CA LYS A 69 -5.95 -4.72 -11.12
C LYS A 69 -5.86 -3.74 -12.30
N ARG A 70 -7.01 -3.28 -12.79
CA ARG A 70 -7.08 -2.26 -13.84
C ARG A 70 -6.85 -0.89 -13.21
N HIS A 71 -5.89 -0.15 -13.74
CA HIS A 71 -5.70 1.25 -13.36
C HIS A 71 -6.94 2.06 -13.76
N VAL A 72 -7.54 2.72 -12.77
CA VAL A 72 -8.67 3.64 -12.95
C VAL A 72 -8.41 4.91 -12.17
N PRO A 73 -8.78 6.08 -12.70
CA PRO A 73 -8.76 7.31 -11.92
C PRO A 73 -9.76 7.19 -10.77
N SER A 74 -9.37 7.78 -9.64
CA SER A 74 -10.22 8.01 -8.47
C SER A 74 -11.04 9.28 -8.64
#